data_AF-A0A7C1CLF7-F1
#
_entry.id   AF-A0A7C1CLF7-F1
#
_cell.length_a   1.000
_cell.length_b   1.000
_cell.length_c   1.000
_cell.angle_alpha   90.00
_cell.angle_beta   90.00
_cell.angle_gamma   90.00
#
_symmetry.space_group_name_H-M   'P 1'
#
loop_
_entity.id
_entity.type
_entity.pdbx_description
1 polymer ?
#
loop_
_entity_poly.entity_id
_entity_poly.type
_entity_poly.pdbx_seq_one_letter_code
_entity_poly.pdbx_strand_id
1 'polypeptide(L)'
;MSRHERKGKKHQKQVGVMYSYGPHFLKAVESAANNFPDATITALVPTNYPAERLTSYGAQIRCCVPEPGAARSVGAVIRTLCAVRRGKYDVFVVLFPSVKLRVLAAASGAARRYCFGLDNNLAELKGNPMRILCEQVARRIKGQLLYWKIWMHIRLTPISESKEEAGTPEKDAKGKGTANER
;
A
#
# COMPACT_ATOMS: atom_id res chain seq x y z
N MET A 1 -39.51 26.45 37.53
CA MET A 1 -39.34 25.32 36.59
C MET A 1 -38.59 25.82 35.36
N SER A 2 -37.35 25.36 35.10
CA SER A 2 -36.87 25.09 33.74
C SER A 2 -35.49 24.43 33.80
N ARG A 3 -35.50 23.10 33.92
CA ARG A 3 -34.31 22.24 34.02
C ARG A 3 -34.15 21.34 32.78
N HIS A 4 -34.69 21.76 31.64
CA HIS A 4 -34.76 20.98 30.40
C HIS A 4 -34.28 21.78 29.20
N GLU A 5 -32.98 22.10 29.09
CA GLU A 5 -32.36 22.25 27.75
C GLU A 5 -30.83 22.20 27.75
N ARG A 6 -30.24 21.20 28.42
CA ARG A 6 -28.91 20.72 28.03
C ARG A 6 -29.09 19.57 27.04
N LYS A 7 -29.60 19.88 25.84
CA LYS A 7 -29.50 18.97 24.68
C LYS A 7 -28.00 18.75 24.45
N GLY A 8 -27.52 17.55 24.79
CA GLY A 8 -26.14 17.16 24.56
C GLY A 8 -25.78 17.43 23.10
N LYS A 9 -24.73 18.22 22.86
CA LYS A 9 -24.14 18.37 21.52
C LYS A 9 -23.83 16.96 21.02
N LYS A 10 -24.68 16.42 20.12
CA LYS A 10 -24.37 15.19 19.40
C LYS A 10 -23.04 15.44 18.70
N HIS A 11 -22.03 14.63 19.03
CA HIS A 11 -20.72 14.74 18.42
C HIS A 11 -20.89 14.55 16.92
N GLN A 12 -20.68 15.62 16.14
CA GLN A 12 -20.80 15.54 14.69
C GLN A 12 -19.67 14.64 14.18
N LYS A 13 -20.05 13.55 13.51
CA LYS A 13 -19.07 12.57 13.03
C LYS A 13 -18.14 13.22 12.01
N GLN A 14 -16.86 12.89 12.09
CA GLN A 14 -15.84 13.34 11.14
C GLN A 14 -15.48 12.20 10.19
N VAL A 15 -15.66 12.39 8.89
CA VAL A 15 -15.32 11.41 7.85
C VAL A 15 -14.15 11.92 7.04
N GLY A 16 -13.02 11.21 7.06
CA GLY A 16 -11.87 11.48 6.20
C GLY A 16 -11.93 10.61 4.96
N VAL A 17 -11.93 11.21 3.76
CA VAL A 17 -11.85 10.49 2.48
C VAL A 17 -10.49 10.77 1.86
N MET A 18 -9.65 9.74 1.74
CA MET A 18 -8.31 9.93 1.23
C MET A 18 -8.23 9.81 -0.28
N TYR A 19 -7.62 10.81 -0.93
CA TYR A 19 -7.37 10.80 -2.36
C TYR A 19 -6.57 9.57 -2.80
N SER A 20 -7.04 8.98 -3.88
CA SER A 20 -6.27 8.04 -4.70
C SER A 20 -6.30 8.56 -6.12
N TYR A 21 -5.20 8.34 -6.84
CA TYR A 21 -5.10 8.71 -8.23
C TYR A 21 -6.08 7.88 -9.06
N GLY A 22 -7.18 8.51 -9.49
CA GLY A 22 -8.20 7.88 -10.32
C GLY A 22 -9.54 8.63 -10.34
N PRO A 23 -10.43 8.31 -11.29
CA PRO A 23 -11.72 8.97 -11.48
C PRO A 23 -12.73 8.67 -10.35
N HIS A 24 -12.50 7.61 -9.58
CA HIS A 24 -13.40 7.14 -8.53
C HIS A 24 -13.39 8.00 -7.26
N PHE A 25 -12.46 8.95 -7.13
CA PHE A 25 -12.33 9.75 -5.91
C PHE A 25 -13.58 10.58 -5.61
N LEU A 26 -14.13 11.28 -6.60
CA LEU A 26 -15.34 12.08 -6.40
C LEU A 26 -16.54 11.21 -6.03
N LYS A 27 -16.69 10.05 -6.69
CA LYS A 27 -17.72 9.06 -6.34
C LYS A 27 -17.56 8.55 -4.91
N ALA A 28 -16.33 8.38 -4.42
CA ALA A 28 -16.10 7.98 -3.03
C ALA A 28 -16.50 9.08 -2.03
N VAL A 29 -16.24 10.36 -2.36
CA VAL A 29 -16.68 11.51 -1.55
C VAL A 29 -18.21 11.60 -1.52
N GLU A 30 -18.86 11.51 -2.67
CA GLU A 30 -20.31 11.47 -2.79
C GLU A 30 -20.92 10.30 -2.03
N SER A 31 -20.38 9.10 -2.21
CA SER A 31 -20.83 7.90 -1.50
C SER A 31 -20.68 8.06 0.02
N ALA A 32 -19.59 8.67 0.49
CA ALA A 32 -19.39 8.98 1.90
C ALA A 32 -20.43 10.00 2.42
N ALA A 33 -20.72 11.06 1.66
CA ALA A 33 -21.77 12.03 2.02
C ALA A 33 -23.15 11.35 2.12
N ASN A 34 -23.48 10.47 1.18
CA ASN A 34 -24.77 9.75 1.17
C ASN A 34 -24.90 8.73 2.33
N ASN A 35 -23.81 8.04 2.68
CA ASN A 35 -23.81 7.06 3.77
C ASN A 35 -23.72 7.70 5.16
N PHE A 36 -23.23 8.94 5.24
CA PHE A 36 -23.04 9.67 6.49
C PHE A 36 -23.57 11.11 6.37
N PRO A 37 -24.90 11.30 6.20
CA PRO A 37 -25.49 12.61 5.90
C PRO A 37 -25.30 13.66 7.01
N ASP A 38 -25.19 13.23 8.25
CA ASP A 38 -24.98 14.12 9.40
C ASP A 38 -23.49 14.44 9.65
N ALA A 39 -22.57 13.89 8.86
CA ALA A 39 -21.14 13.94 9.13
C ALA A 39 -20.44 15.04 8.34
N THR A 40 -19.39 15.62 8.92
CA THR A 40 -18.48 16.50 8.19
C THR A 40 -17.55 15.66 7.34
N ILE A 41 -17.66 15.79 6.01
CA ILE A 41 -16.77 15.11 5.07
C ILE A 41 -15.52 15.98 4.86
N THR A 42 -14.34 15.41 5.09
CA THR A 42 -13.04 16.01 4.76
C THR A 42 -12.33 15.19 3.70
N ALA A 43 -12.12 15.79 2.54
CA ALA A 43 -11.30 15.27 1.46
C ALA A 43 -9.82 15.55 1.73
N LEU A 44 -9.02 14.48 1.86
CA LEU A 44 -7.57 14.57 1.98
C LEU A 44 -6.95 14.45 0.60
N VAL A 45 -6.39 15.54 0.09
CA VAL A 45 -5.94 15.64 -1.30
C VAL A 45 -4.48 16.10 -1.41
N PRO A 46 -3.86 15.97 -2.60
CA PRO A 46 -2.64 16.69 -2.93
C PRO A 46 -2.83 18.21 -2.93
N THR A 47 -1.73 18.95 -2.84
CA THR A 47 -1.74 20.42 -2.79
C THR A 47 -2.32 21.02 -4.06
N ASN A 48 -2.02 20.44 -5.22
CA ASN A 48 -2.45 20.94 -6.53
C ASN A 48 -3.79 20.34 -7.00
N TYR A 49 -4.56 19.71 -6.11
CA TYR A 49 -5.85 19.16 -6.48
C TYR A 49 -6.87 20.28 -6.75
N PRO A 50 -7.65 20.21 -7.84
CA PRO A 50 -8.63 21.26 -8.18
C PRO A 50 -9.78 21.28 -7.16
N ALA A 51 -9.67 22.19 -6.19
CA ALA A 51 -10.58 22.31 -5.05
C ALA A 51 -12.05 22.49 -5.44
N GLU A 52 -12.31 23.19 -6.55
CA GLU A 52 -13.65 23.45 -7.10
C GLU A 52 -14.47 22.17 -7.31
N ARG A 53 -13.81 21.05 -7.63
CA ARG A 53 -14.46 19.75 -7.82
C ARG A 53 -15.01 19.14 -6.53
N LEU A 54 -14.54 19.59 -5.37
CA LEU A 54 -14.98 19.10 -4.06
C LEU A 54 -15.99 20.03 -3.41
N THR A 55 -15.96 21.32 -3.75
CA THR A 55 -16.91 22.31 -3.25
C THR A 55 -18.35 21.94 -3.59
N SER A 56 -18.61 21.37 -4.77
CA SER A 56 -19.93 20.89 -5.19
C SER A 56 -20.50 19.76 -4.32
N TYR A 57 -19.64 19.05 -3.59
CA TYR A 57 -20.03 17.98 -2.65
C TYR A 57 -20.04 18.45 -1.20
N GLY A 58 -19.82 19.74 -0.93
CA GLY A 58 -19.78 20.29 0.42
C GLY A 58 -18.63 19.76 1.29
N ALA A 59 -17.61 19.15 0.68
CA ALA A 59 -16.50 18.55 1.41
C ALA A 59 -15.47 19.61 1.83
N GLN A 60 -15.02 19.53 3.08
CA GLN A 60 -13.84 20.28 3.52
C GLN A 60 -12.59 19.72 2.84
N ILE A 61 -11.63 20.59 2.54
CA ILE A 61 -10.42 20.20 1.81
C ILE A 61 -9.23 20.27 2.75
N ARG A 62 -8.41 19.23 2.73
CA ARG A 62 -7.14 19.20 3.46
C ARG A 62 -6.02 18.65 2.59
N CYS A 63 -5.07 19.52 2.28
CA CYS A 63 -3.90 19.18 1.48
C CYS A 63 -2.84 18.49 2.35
N CYS A 64 -2.81 17.16 2.37
CA CYS A 64 -1.82 16.40 3.14
C CYS A 64 -1.37 15.09 2.47
N VAL A 65 -1.91 14.79 1.29
CA VAL A 65 -1.49 13.65 0.48
C VAL A 65 -0.35 14.11 -0.45
N PRO A 66 0.69 13.30 -0.67
CA PRO A 66 1.73 13.65 -1.63
C PRO A 66 1.21 13.73 -3.07
N GLU A 67 1.83 14.56 -3.90
CA GLU A 67 1.50 14.64 -5.33
C GLU A 67 1.71 13.30 -6.04
N PRO A 68 0.86 12.97 -7.04
CA PRO A 68 1.10 11.84 -7.93
C PRO A 68 2.49 11.96 -8.58
N GLY A 69 3.28 10.88 -8.55
CA GLY A 69 4.63 10.87 -9.12
C GLY A 69 5.72 11.43 -8.20
N ALA A 70 5.38 12.04 -7.05
CA ALA A 70 6.39 12.50 -6.09
C ALA A 70 7.17 11.31 -5.49
N ALA A 71 8.45 11.54 -5.20
CA ALA A 71 9.31 10.56 -4.55
C ALA A 71 8.73 10.15 -3.19
N ARG A 72 8.47 8.86 -3.02
CA ARG A 72 7.87 8.30 -1.80
C ARG A 72 8.95 8.07 -0.74
N SER A 73 9.32 9.14 -0.04
CA SER A 73 10.19 9.04 1.13
C SER A 73 9.42 8.55 2.36
N VAL A 74 10.11 7.84 3.26
CA VAL A 74 9.53 7.42 4.55
C VAL A 74 9.05 8.63 5.35
N GLY A 75 9.79 9.74 5.30
CA GLY A 75 9.39 11.00 5.94
C GLY A 75 8.07 11.55 5.40
N ALA A 76 7.83 11.49 4.08
CA ALA A 76 6.56 11.93 3.50
C ALA A 76 5.39 11.08 4.00
N VAL A 77 5.56 9.75 4.07
CA VAL A 77 4.55 8.83 4.61
C VAL A 77 4.22 9.16 6.08
N ILE A 78 5.24 9.39 6.91
CA ILE A 78 5.06 9.75 8.32
C ILE A 78 4.34 11.10 8.43
N ARG A 79 4.70 12.11 7.63
CA ARG A 79 4.03 13.43 7.65
C ARG A 79 2.56 13.31 7.26
N THR A 80 2.24 12.59 6.19
CA THR A 80 0.85 12.33 5.78
C THR A 80 0.10 11.61 6.88
N LEU A 81 0.70 10.58 7.49
CA LEU A 81 0.09 9.85 8.59
C LEU A 81 -0.18 10.74 9.81
N CYS A 82 0.78 11.57 10.21
CA CYS A 82 0.61 12.53 11.29
C CYS A 82 -0.50 13.54 10.98
N ALA A 83 -0.56 14.05 9.75
CA ALA A 83 -1.63 14.95 9.32
C ALA A 83 -3.01 14.26 9.40
N VAL A 84 -3.13 13.03 8.90
CA VAL A 84 -4.34 12.21 8.99
C VAL A 84 -4.76 12.02 10.45
N ARG A 85 -3.84 11.58 11.32
CA ARG A 85 -4.14 11.34 12.75
C ARG A 85 -4.56 12.61 13.49
N ARG A 86 -3.99 13.76 13.15
CA ARG A 86 -4.40 15.07 13.70
C ARG A 86 -5.84 15.43 13.33
N GLY A 87 -6.38 14.87 12.25
CA GLY A 87 -7.77 15.08 11.83
C GLY A 87 -8.81 14.37 12.70
N LYS A 88 -8.40 13.41 13.54
CA LYS A 88 -9.29 12.68 14.47
C LYS A 88 -10.60 12.21 13.83
N TYR A 89 -10.49 11.57 12.66
CA TYR A 89 -11.65 11.07 11.93
C TYR A 89 -12.28 9.88 12.65
N ASP A 90 -13.61 9.89 12.82
CA ASP A 90 -14.37 8.73 13.32
C ASP A 90 -14.44 7.62 12.28
N VAL A 91 -14.57 8.04 11.01
CA VAL A 91 -14.66 7.17 9.84
C VAL A 91 -13.56 7.55 8.86
N PHE A 92 -12.80 6.57 8.39
CA PHE A 92 -11.77 6.79 7.38
C PHE A 92 -12.02 5.93 6.14
N VAL A 93 -12.17 6.59 4.99
CA VAL A 93 -12.46 5.98 3.70
C VAL A 93 -11.20 6.02 2.84
N VAL A 94 -10.77 4.85 2.38
CA VAL A 94 -9.69 4.70 1.40
C VAL A 94 -10.24 4.12 0.10
N LEU A 95 -9.63 4.46 -1.03
CA LEU A 95 -10.01 3.90 -2.32
C LEU A 95 -9.19 2.65 -2.62
N PHE A 96 -9.83 1.63 -3.17
CA PHE A 96 -9.24 0.34 -3.57
C PHE A 96 -8.69 -0.53 -2.42
N PRO A 97 -8.83 -1.86 -2.54
CA PRO A 97 -8.37 -2.80 -1.52
C PRO A 97 -6.86 -3.06 -1.62
N SER A 98 -6.03 -2.02 -1.47
CA SER A 98 -4.57 -2.18 -1.42
C SER A 98 -4.07 -2.41 0.00
N VAL A 99 -3.14 -3.35 0.20
CA VAL A 99 -2.52 -3.62 1.52
C VAL A 99 -1.93 -2.35 2.13
N LYS A 100 -1.26 -1.50 1.33
CA LYS A 100 -0.67 -0.25 1.80
C LYS A 100 -1.73 0.72 2.34
N LEU A 101 -2.86 0.82 1.64
CA LEU A 101 -3.97 1.68 2.04
C LEU A 101 -4.72 1.12 3.24
N ARG A 102 -4.84 -0.21 3.38
CA ARG A 102 -5.39 -0.85 4.57
C ARG A 102 -4.54 -0.57 5.81
N VAL A 103 -3.22 -0.65 5.69
CA VAL A 103 -2.28 -0.30 6.77
C VAL A 103 -2.43 1.18 7.12
N LEU A 104 -2.48 2.06 6.12
CA LEU A 104 -2.67 3.49 6.36
C LEU A 104 -4.02 3.80 7.02
N ALA A 105 -5.10 3.14 6.58
CA ALA A 105 -6.42 3.25 7.18
C ALA A 105 -6.43 2.77 8.63
N ALA A 106 -5.67 1.73 8.98
CA ALA A 106 -5.46 1.35 10.39
C ALA A 106 -4.68 2.42 11.16
N ALA A 107 -3.61 2.91 10.55
CA ALA A 107 -2.71 3.86 11.18
C ALA A 107 -3.37 5.25 11.33
N SER A 108 -4.46 5.55 10.61
CA SER A 108 -5.23 6.79 10.77
C SER A 108 -5.81 6.95 12.18
N GLY A 109 -6.02 5.85 12.91
CA GLY A 109 -6.62 5.85 14.25
C GLY A 109 -8.14 5.99 14.25
N ALA A 110 -8.80 5.93 13.09
CA ALA A 110 -10.25 6.01 13.00
C ALA A 110 -10.93 4.74 13.57
N ALA A 111 -12.07 4.95 14.24
CA ALA A 111 -12.85 3.86 14.84
C ALA A 111 -13.43 2.92 13.77
N ARG A 112 -13.94 3.49 12.67
CA ARG A 112 -14.46 2.74 11.52
C ARG A 112 -13.66 3.06 10.27
N ARG A 113 -13.47 2.03 9.43
CA ARG A 113 -12.62 2.11 8.23
C ARG A 113 -13.37 1.48 7.08
N TYR A 114 -13.42 2.16 5.94
CA TYR A 114 -14.10 1.69 4.74
C TYR A 114 -13.17 1.73 3.54
N CYS A 115 -13.42 0.82 2.61
CA CYS A 115 -12.80 0.76 1.31
C CYS A 115 -13.87 1.05 0.26
N PHE A 116 -13.62 2.04 -0.60
CA PHE A 116 -14.43 2.27 -1.78
C PHE A 116 -13.86 1.45 -2.94
N GLY A 117 -14.64 0.49 -3.43
CA GLY A 117 -14.25 -0.42 -4.52
C GLY A 117 -14.57 0.12 -5.91
N LEU A 118 -14.24 -0.67 -6.94
CA LEU A 118 -14.63 -0.39 -8.33
C LEU A 118 -16.13 -0.50 -8.56
N ASP A 119 -16.82 -1.32 -7.75
CA ASP A 119 -18.27 -1.54 -7.79
C ASP A 119 -19.08 -0.34 -7.24
N ASN A 120 -18.43 0.78 -6.98
CA ASN A 120 -18.99 1.98 -6.36
C ASN A 120 -19.63 1.76 -4.98
N ASN A 121 -19.24 0.69 -4.29
CA ASN A 121 -19.74 0.34 -2.97
C ASN A 121 -18.68 0.61 -1.88
N LEU A 122 -19.17 1.08 -0.72
CA LEU A 122 -18.39 1.21 0.50
C LEU A 122 -18.41 -0.11 1.27
N ALA A 123 -17.30 -0.84 1.22
CA ALA A 123 -17.11 -2.06 2.00
C ALA A 123 -16.37 -1.75 3.30
N GLU A 124 -16.88 -2.22 4.43
CA GLU A 124 -16.20 -2.08 5.72
C GLU A 124 -14.91 -2.91 5.74
N LEU A 125 -13.80 -2.29 6.14
CA LEU A 125 -12.52 -2.95 6.31
C LEU A 125 -12.50 -3.68 7.66
N LYS A 126 -13.07 -4.89 7.68
CA LYS A 126 -12.99 -5.79 8.84
C LYS A 126 -11.63 -6.48 8.90
N GLY A 127 -10.99 -6.45 10.07
CA GLY A 127 -9.76 -7.18 10.35
C GLY A 127 -8.62 -6.32 10.90
N ASN A 128 -7.57 -7.00 11.39
CA ASN A 128 -6.36 -6.37 11.88
C ASN A 128 -5.31 -6.32 10.74
N PRO A 129 -5.15 -5.18 10.04
CA PRO A 129 -4.23 -5.07 8.91
C PRO A 129 -2.76 -5.25 9.33
N MET A 130 -2.43 -5.09 10.61
CA MET A 130 -1.10 -5.41 11.12
C MET A 130 -0.79 -6.91 11.00
N ARG A 131 -1.79 -7.79 11.16
CA ARG A 131 -1.58 -9.23 10.99
C ARG A 131 -1.20 -9.54 9.54
N ILE A 132 -1.91 -8.96 8.57
CA ILE A 132 -1.63 -9.12 7.14
C ILE A 132 -0.23 -8.58 6.80
N LEU A 133 0.14 -7.42 7.37
CA LEU A 133 1.46 -6.84 7.17
C LEU A 133 2.56 -7.72 7.77
N CYS A 134 2.39 -8.18 9.01
CA CYS A 134 3.34 -9.07 9.69
C CYS A 134 3.52 -10.39 8.94
N GLU A 135 2.44 -10.98 8.41
CA GLU A 135 2.53 -12.19 7.59
C GLU A 135 3.35 -11.96 6.31
N GLN A 136 3.18 -10.82 5.65
CA GLN A 136 3.95 -10.46 4.45
C GLN A 136 5.44 -10.21 4.76
N VAL A 137 5.72 -9.48 5.85
CA VAL A 137 7.10 -9.26 6.32
C VAL A 137 7.75 -10.57 6.73
N ALA A 138 7.05 -11.43 7.46
CA ALA A 138 7.54 -12.74 7.87
C ALA A 138 7.87 -13.63 6.65
N ARG A 139 7.04 -13.63 5.60
CA ARG A 139 7.33 -14.34 4.34
C ARG A 139 8.61 -13.82 3.68
N ARG A 140 8.79 -12.50 3.65
CA ARG A 140 9.99 -11.87 3.07
C ARG A 140 11.26 -12.21 3.85
N ILE A 141 11.20 -12.18 5.18
CA ILE A 141 12.31 -12.56 6.06
C ILE A 141 12.64 -14.05 5.90
N LYS A 142 11.63 -14.93 5.84
CA LYS A 142 11.84 -16.37 5.59
C LYS A 142 12.55 -16.62 4.26
N GLY A 143 12.16 -15.91 3.19
CA GLY A 143 12.83 -15.99 1.90
C GLY A 143 14.29 -15.53 1.96
N GLN A 144 14.56 -14.43 2.66
CA GLN A 144 15.93 -13.93 2.86
C GLN A 144 16.78 -14.90 3.69
N LEU A 145 16.25 -15.48 4.76
CA LEU A 145 16.94 -16.48 5.58
C LEU A 145 17.25 -17.75 4.78
N LEU A 146 16.32 -18.22 3.94
CA LEU A 146 16.56 -19.37 3.07
C LEU A 146 17.66 -19.09 2.07
N TYR A 147 17.63 -17.91 1.42
CA TYR A 147 18.71 -17.47 0.52
C TYR A 147 20.06 -17.44 1.25
N TRP A 148 20.10 -16.86 2.45
CA TRP A 148 21.32 -16.77 3.24
C TRP A 148 21.84 -18.14 3.64
N LYS A 149 20.96 -19.09 3.97
CA LYS A 149 21.30 -20.49 4.26
C LYS A 149 21.91 -21.18 3.05
N ILE A 150 21.32 -21.05 1.86
CA ILE A 150 21.86 -21.63 0.61
C ILE A 150 23.21 -21.00 0.29
N TRP A 151 23.32 -19.68 0.38
CA TRP A 151 24.56 -18.96 0.13
C TRP A 151 25.68 -19.38 1.10
N MET A 152 25.38 -19.50 2.39
CA MET A 152 26.29 -20.05 3.40
C MET A 152 26.71 -21.48 3.05
N HIS A 153 25.77 -22.32 2.63
CA HIS A 153 26.05 -23.71 2.27
C HIS A 153 27.06 -23.77 1.12
N ILE A 154 26.81 -23.05 0.02
CA ILE A 154 27.71 -22.99 -1.15
C ILE A 154 29.11 -22.48 -0.75
N ARG A 155 29.18 -21.49 0.14
CA ARG A 155 30.46 -20.88 0.54
C ARG A 155 31.28 -21.72 1.51
N LEU A 156 30.62 -22.59 2.28
CA LEU A 156 31.23 -23.43 3.32
C LEU A 156 31.46 -24.87 2.88
N THR A 157 30.83 -25.33 1.79
CA THR A 157 31.26 -26.56 1.12
C THR A 157 32.50 -26.23 0.28
N PRO A 158 33.71 -26.62 0.73
CA PRO A 158 34.83 -26.65 -0.19
C PRO A 158 34.42 -27.56 -1.34
N ILE A 159 34.51 -27.06 -2.57
CA ILE A 159 34.55 -27.92 -3.73
C ILE A 159 35.82 -28.73 -3.52
N SER A 160 35.68 -29.96 -3.01
CA SER A 160 36.75 -30.92 -3.17
C SER A 160 36.82 -31.11 -4.67
N GLU A 161 37.78 -30.44 -5.31
CA GLU A 161 38.29 -30.89 -6.58
C GLU A 161 38.66 -32.35 -6.35
N SER A 162 37.74 -33.25 -6.72
CA SER A 162 38.08 -34.60 -7.06
C SER A 162 39.09 -34.43 -8.19
N LYS A 163 40.38 -34.48 -7.83
CA LYS A 163 41.48 -34.75 -8.74
C LYS A 163 41.08 -35.97 -9.56
N GLU A 164 40.48 -35.71 -10.71
CA GLU A 164 40.45 -36.65 -11.82
C GLU A 164 41.81 -36.49 -12.51
N GLU A 165 42.86 -36.94 -11.81
CA GLU A 165 44.09 -37.35 -12.46
C GLU A 165 43.82 -38.75 -13.04
N ALA A 166 43.60 -38.84 -14.34
CA ALA A 166 44.20 -39.87 -15.21
C ALA A 166 43.60 -39.80 -16.63
N GLY A 167 44.35 -39.26 -17.58
CA GLY A 167 44.03 -39.46 -19.00
C GLY A 167 44.63 -38.47 -19.99
N THR A 168 45.96 -38.36 -20.04
CA THR A 168 46.67 -37.77 -21.19
C THR A 168 47.65 -38.83 -21.70
N PRO A 169 48.00 -38.94 -23.00
CA PRO A 169 47.27 -38.71 -24.26
C PRO A 169 47.32 -39.95 -25.19
N GLU A 170 46.30 -40.24 -25.99
CA GLU A 170 46.47 -41.12 -27.16
C GLU A 170 46.53 -40.28 -28.43
N LYS A 171 47.77 -40.11 -28.90
CA LYS A 171 48.08 -39.75 -30.29
C LYS A 171 47.72 -40.96 -31.16
N ASP A 172 47.00 -40.70 -32.25
CA ASP A 172 46.91 -41.46 -33.52
C ASP A 172 45.47 -41.22 -34.06
N ALA A 173 45.15 -40.89 -35.31
CA ALA A 173 45.85 -40.88 -36.58
C ALA A 173 45.18 -39.77 -37.45
N LYS A 174 45.92 -38.93 -38.16
CA LYS A 174 46.23 -39.09 -39.59
C LYS A 174 45.02 -39.55 -40.44
N GLY A 175 44.17 -38.59 -40.81
CA GLY A 175 43.17 -38.74 -41.87
C GLY A 175 43.37 -37.66 -42.94
N LYS A 176 44.15 -37.97 -43.97
CA LYS A 176 44.15 -37.25 -45.25
C LYS A 176 42.81 -37.50 -45.96
N GLY A 177 42.25 -36.47 -46.58
CA GLY A 177 41.26 -36.57 -47.65
C GLY A 177 40.96 -35.16 -48.18
N THR A 178 41.65 -34.69 -49.23
CA THR A 178 41.18 -34.71 -50.64
C THR A 178 39.78 -34.09 -50.78
N ALA A 179 39.70 -32.84 -51.22
CA ALA A 179 39.49 -32.45 -52.63
C ALA A 179 38.11 -32.86 -53.16
N ASN A 180 37.23 -31.86 -53.35
CA ASN A 180 36.17 -31.82 -54.36
C ASN A 180 35.70 -30.36 -54.44
N GLU A 181 36.16 -29.54 -55.38
CA GLU A 181 35.54 -29.33 -56.70
C GLU A 181 34.01 -29.27 -56.67
N ARG A 182 33.47 -28.06 -56.56
CA ARG A 182 32.62 -27.42 -57.57
C ARG A 182 32.38 -25.95 -57.23
#